data_AF-A0A496UCT8-F1
#
_entry.id   AF-A0A496UCT8-F1
#
_cell.length_a   1.000
_cell.length_b   1.000
_cell.length_c   1.000
_cell.angle_alpha   90.00
_cell.angle_beta   90.00
_cell.angle_gamma   90.00
#
_symmetry.space_group_name_H-M   'P 1'
#
loop_
_entity.id
_entity.type
_entity.pdbx_description
1 polymer ?
#
loop_
_entity_poly.entity_id
_entity_poly.type
_entity_poly.pdbx_seq_one_letter_code
_entity_poly.pdbx_strand_id
1 'polypeptide(L)'
;MKLMVFVFIVCVGVSFADYQIVATFDAPDTNISGLGFGDGSLWAVDGVTEYAYQLDPSTGAVQNSWYCANSSRVPTGLTYANSTVYIIMTTMPSQSDSYCYRYNNSGSYQGQFDLDC
;
A
#
# COMPACT_ATOMS: atom_id res chain seq x y z
N MET A 1 -29.63 54.86 -12.42
CA MET A 1 -28.28 54.35 -12.75
C MET A 1 -27.45 54.36 -11.47
N LYS A 2 -26.77 53.24 -11.18
CA LYS A 2 -25.91 52.90 -10.01
C LYS A 2 -26.65 52.55 -8.71
N LEU A 3 -26.39 51.45 -8.02
CA LEU A 3 -25.83 50.13 -8.31
C LEU A 3 -26.27 49.31 -7.08
N MET A 4 -27.01 48.21 -7.27
CA MET A 4 -27.38 47.27 -6.20
C MET A 4 -26.13 46.71 -5.53
N VAL A 5 -26.02 46.82 -4.21
CA VAL A 5 -25.11 45.98 -3.43
C VAL A 5 -25.98 44.96 -2.72
N PHE A 6 -26.27 43.87 -3.42
CA PHE A 6 -26.73 42.64 -2.79
C PHE A 6 -25.54 42.08 -2.01
N VAL A 7 -25.60 42.16 -0.68
CA VAL A 7 -24.74 41.38 0.19
C VAL A 7 -25.12 39.92 -0.02
N PHE A 8 -24.46 39.26 -0.98
CA PHE A 8 -24.45 37.81 -1.08
C PHE A 8 -23.75 37.30 0.17
N ILE A 9 -24.54 36.90 1.17
CA ILE A 9 -24.11 35.90 2.14
C ILE A 9 -23.81 34.66 1.31
N VAL A 10 -22.56 34.55 0.86
CA VAL A 10 -22.01 33.28 0.43
C VAL A 10 -21.93 32.47 1.73
N CYS A 11 -22.94 31.65 1.97
CA CYS A 11 -22.83 30.52 2.88
C CYS A 11 -21.64 29.71 2.36
N VAL A 12 -20.46 29.97 2.91
CA VAL A 12 -19.33 29.07 2.79
C VAL A 12 -19.76 27.85 3.58
N GLY A 13 -20.43 26.91 2.91
CA GLY A 13 -20.63 25.57 3.40
C GLY A 13 -19.25 24.95 3.48
N VAL A 14 -18.56 25.16 4.60
CA VAL A 14 -17.36 24.42 4.93
C VAL A 14 -17.87 23.00 5.17
N SER A 15 -17.77 22.12 4.16
CA SER A 15 -18.02 20.70 4.39
C SER A 15 -16.89 20.20 5.27
N PHE A 16 -17.14 20.11 6.57
CA PHE A 16 -16.37 19.19 7.40
C PHE A 16 -16.78 17.80 6.92
N ALA A 17 -16.02 17.24 5.98
CA ALA A 17 -16.17 15.84 5.65
C ALA A 17 -15.63 15.07 6.85
N ASP A 18 -16.55 14.55 7.67
CA ASP A 18 -16.19 13.61 8.72
C ASP A 18 -15.53 12.39 8.08
N TYR A 19 -14.53 11.82 8.74
CA TYR A 19 -13.94 10.57 8.31
C TYR A 19 -15.00 9.47 8.47
N GLN A 20 -15.22 8.70 7.41
CA GLN A 20 -16.11 7.55 7.44
C GLN A 20 -15.36 6.31 6.97
N ILE A 21 -15.55 5.19 7.67
CA ILE A 21 -15.16 3.88 7.17
C ILE A 21 -16.10 3.55 6.01
N VAL A 22 -15.57 3.48 4.79
CA VAL A 22 -16.35 3.15 3.58
C VAL A 22 -16.27 1.66 3.22
N ALA A 23 -15.21 0.97 3.67
CA ALA A 23 -15.00 -0.45 3.49
C ALA A 23 -14.07 -0.99 4.59
N THR A 24 -14.29 -2.25 4.95
CA THR A 24 -13.42 -3.05 5.84
C THR A 24 -13.30 -4.43 5.22
N PHE A 25 -12.08 -4.95 5.16
CA PHE A 25 -11.80 -6.30 4.68
C PHE A 25 -11.04 -7.06 5.76
N ASP A 26 -11.25 -8.37 5.81
CA ASP A 26 -10.39 -9.24 6.61
C ASP A 26 -8.97 -9.21 6.03
N ALA A 27 -7.97 -9.17 6.90
CA ALA A 27 -6.59 -9.28 6.48
C ALA A 27 -6.38 -10.64 5.77
N PRO A 28 -5.66 -10.69 4.63
CA PRO A 28 -5.48 -11.93 3.89
C PRO A 28 -4.57 -12.93 4.63
N ASP A 29 -3.85 -12.49 5.66
CA ASP A 29 -3.00 -13.31 6.52
C ASP A 29 -2.77 -12.64 7.91
N THR A 30 -1.93 -13.23 8.74
CA THR A 30 -1.82 -12.99 10.19
C THR A 30 -1.11 -11.71 10.60
N ASN A 31 -0.12 -11.23 9.85
CA ASN A 31 0.73 -10.09 10.16
C ASN A 31 0.99 -9.24 8.90
N ILE A 32 -0.06 -8.61 8.39
CA ILE A 32 0.09 -7.64 7.30
C ILE A 32 0.91 -6.44 7.77
N SER A 33 2.14 -6.33 7.25
CA SER A 33 3.12 -5.32 7.64
C SER A 33 3.20 -4.17 6.65
N GLY A 34 2.77 -4.37 5.40
CA GLY A 34 2.80 -3.35 4.36
C GLY A 34 1.58 -3.39 3.46
N LEU A 35 1.17 -2.20 2.99
CA LEU A 35 0.05 -2.01 2.07
C LEU A 35 0.45 -1.06 0.93
N GLY A 36 -0.01 -1.35 -0.27
CA GLY A 36 0.15 -0.48 -1.44
C GLY A 36 -1.07 -0.53 -2.33
N PHE A 37 -1.19 0.42 -3.26
CA PHE A 37 -2.27 0.42 -4.25
C PHE A 37 -1.71 0.76 -5.62
N GLY A 38 -2.09 -0.01 -6.63
CA GLY A 38 -1.66 0.21 -8.00
C GLY A 38 -2.10 -0.89 -8.95
N ASP A 39 -2.13 -0.55 -10.23
CA ASP A 39 -2.65 -1.42 -11.31
C ASP A 39 -4.09 -1.89 -11.06
N GLY A 40 -4.90 -1.06 -10.40
CA GLY A 40 -6.29 -1.37 -10.06
C GLY A 40 -6.47 -2.34 -8.89
N SER A 41 -5.40 -2.69 -8.18
CA SER A 41 -5.45 -3.61 -7.04
C SER A 41 -4.94 -2.98 -5.75
N LEU A 42 -5.51 -3.46 -4.64
CA LEU A 42 -4.91 -3.30 -3.32
C LEU A 42 -3.84 -4.39 -3.15
N TRP A 43 -2.69 -4.04 -2.63
CA TRP A 43 -1.58 -4.95 -2.38
C TRP A 43 -1.28 -5.00 -0.88
N ALA A 44 -0.97 -6.19 -0.38
CA ALA A 44 -0.58 -6.42 1.00
C ALA A 44 0.64 -7.35 1.07
N VAL A 45 1.46 -7.22 2.11
CA VAL A 45 2.53 -8.18 2.41
C VAL A 45 2.49 -8.58 3.87
N ASP A 46 2.71 -9.87 4.12
CA ASP A 46 2.79 -10.44 5.45
C ASP A 46 4.26 -10.56 5.90
N GLY A 47 4.55 -10.14 7.14
CA GLY A 47 5.90 -10.19 7.70
C GLY A 47 6.28 -11.54 8.35
N VAL A 48 5.32 -12.44 8.55
CA VAL A 48 5.53 -13.75 9.20
C VAL A 48 5.57 -14.87 8.17
N THR A 49 4.60 -14.92 7.26
CA THR A 49 4.54 -15.92 6.18
C THR A 49 5.33 -15.49 4.96
N GLU A 50 5.68 -14.21 4.87
CA GLU A 50 6.45 -13.59 3.78
C GLU A 50 5.74 -13.71 2.42
N TYR A 51 4.40 -13.75 2.43
CA TYR A 51 3.58 -13.71 1.23
C TYR A 51 3.16 -12.28 0.90
N ALA A 52 3.18 -11.95 -0.39
CA ALA A 52 2.49 -10.79 -0.95
C ALA A 52 1.15 -11.23 -1.54
N TYR A 53 0.17 -10.35 -1.46
CA TYR A 53 -1.21 -10.57 -1.88
C TYR A 53 -1.68 -9.43 -2.77
N GLN A 54 -2.30 -9.80 -3.89
CA GLN A 54 -3.08 -8.89 -4.72
C GLN A 54 -4.56 -9.08 -4.37
N LEU A 55 -5.22 -8.00 -3.96
CA LEU A 55 -6.59 -8.00 -3.50
C LEU A 55 -7.47 -7.19 -4.44
N ASP A 56 -8.69 -7.69 -4.66
CA ASP A 56 -9.76 -6.91 -5.26
C ASP A 56 -10.10 -5.73 -4.32
N PRO A 57 -10.02 -4.48 -4.77
CA PRO A 57 -10.19 -3.32 -3.89
C PRO A 57 -11.64 -3.05 -3.49
N SER A 58 -12.61 -3.70 -4.15
CA SER A 58 -14.03 -3.56 -3.84
C SER A 58 -14.53 -4.61 -2.83
N THR A 59 -13.87 -5.76 -2.78
CA THR A 59 -14.32 -6.91 -1.96
C THR A 59 -13.28 -7.41 -0.95
N GLY A 60 -12.00 -7.07 -1.11
CA GLY A 60 -10.90 -7.62 -0.32
C GLY A 60 -10.52 -9.06 -0.70
N ALA A 61 -11.14 -9.65 -1.73
CA ALA A 61 -10.86 -11.01 -2.15
C ALA A 61 -9.44 -11.14 -2.72
N VAL A 62 -8.71 -12.19 -2.32
CA VAL A 62 -7.39 -12.51 -2.85
C VAL A 62 -7.51 -12.95 -4.31
N GLN A 63 -6.93 -12.18 -5.21
CA GLN A 63 -6.86 -12.46 -6.65
C GLN A 63 -5.58 -13.22 -7.03
N ASN A 64 -4.49 -12.95 -6.31
CA ASN A 64 -3.20 -13.61 -6.48
C ASN A 64 -2.40 -13.54 -5.17
N SER A 65 -1.50 -14.49 -4.97
CA SER A 65 -0.52 -14.44 -3.89
C SER A 65 0.76 -15.19 -4.25
N TRP A 66 1.87 -14.76 -3.67
CA TRP A 66 3.17 -15.36 -3.93
C TRP A 66 4.15 -15.10 -2.79
N TYR A 67 5.08 -16.03 -2.60
CA TYR A 67 6.14 -15.93 -1.61
C TYR A 67 7.21 -14.93 -2.05
N CYS A 68 7.66 -14.08 -1.13
CA CYS A 68 8.70 -13.07 -1.32
C CYS A 68 10.10 -13.69 -1.43
N ALA A 69 10.39 -14.35 -2.55
CA ALA A 69 11.66 -15.05 -2.75
C ALA A 69 12.89 -14.12 -2.85
N ASN A 70 14.10 -14.69 -2.72
CA ASN A 70 15.41 -14.03 -2.87
C ASN A 70 15.86 -13.18 -1.69
N SER A 71 15.28 -13.39 -0.51
CA SER A 71 15.63 -12.71 0.72
C SER A 71 15.67 -13.68 1.91
N SER A 72 16.48 -13.37 2.91
CA SER A 72 16.40 -13.95 4.26
C SER A 72 15.93 -12.92 5.29
N ARG A 73 15.34 -11.82 4.80
CA ARG A 73 14.87 -10.66 5.58
C ARG A 73 13.35 -10.66 5.61
N VAL A 74 12.83 -10.02 6.64
CA VAL A 74 11.39 -9.95 6.90
C VAL A 74 10.77 -8.78 6.12
N PRO A 75 9.67 -8.98 5.39
CA PRO A 75 8.88 -7.90 4.79
C PRO A 75 8.29 -6.97 5.85
N THR A 76 8.49 -5.67 5.70
CA THR A 76 8.04 -4.64 6.65
C THR A 76 7.26 -3.50 6.00
N GLY A 77 7.27 -3.41 4.67
CA GLY A 77 6.54 -2.41 3.93
C GLY A 77 6.38 -2.84 2.48
N LEU A 78 5.32 -2.36 1.83
CA LEU A 78 5.04 -2.61 0.43
C LEU A 78 4.53 -1.32 -0.22
N THR A 79 4.91 -1.07 -1.47
CA THR A 79 4.24 -0.09 -2.32
C THR A 79 4.19 -0.59 -3.76
N TYR A 80 3.39 0.08 -4.59
CA TYR A 80 3.27 -0.23 -6.01
C TYR A 80 3.60 1.02 -6.82
N ALA A 81 4.49 0.89 -7.80
CA ALA A 81 4.77 1.96 -8.75
C ALA A 81 5.31 1.38 -10.06
N ASN A 82 5.05 2.05 -11.19
CA ASN A 82 5.66 1.71 -12.49
C ASN A 82 5.56 0.23 -12.89
N SER A 83 4.40 -0.39 -12.63
CA SER A 83 4.16 -1.82 -12.88
C SER A 83 5.06 -2.79 -12.07
N THR A 84 5.54 -2.32 -10.92
CA THR A 84 6.42 -3.07 -10.01
C THR A 84 5.88 -3.01 -8.59
N VAL A 85 5.91 -4.16 -7.92
CA VAL A 85 5.67 -4.30 -6.49
C VAL A 85 7.01 -4.11 -5.78
N TYR A 86 7.12 -3.07 -4.97
CA TYR A 86 8.30 -2.79 -4.16
C TYR A 86 8.04 -3.26 -2.74
N ILE A 87 8.93 -4.08 -2.19
CA ILE A 87 8.82 -4.59 -0.83
C ILE A 87 10.09 -4.25 -0.06
N ILE A 88 9.92 -3.54 1.05
CA ILE A 88 11.01 -3.28 1.98
C ILE A 88 11.16 -4.52 2.85
N MET A 89 12.38 -5.07 2.88
CA MET A 89 12.70 -6.19 3.76
C MET A 89 13.92 -5.86 4.59
N THR A 90 13.86 -6.20 5.87
CA THR A 90 14.89 -5.86 6.85
C THR A 90 15.31 -7.04 7.71
N THR A 91 16.54 -7.01 8.22
CA THR A 91 17.02 -7.99 9.18
C THR A 91 16.31 -7.80 10.52
N MET A 92 15.73 -8.85 11.07
CA MET A 92 15.12 -8.80 12.41
C MET A 92 16.04 -9.47 13.44
N PRO A 93 16.13 -8.94 14.68
CA PRO A 93 15.41 -7.78 15.21
C PRO A 93 16.14 -6.43 15.02
N SER A 94 17.38 -6.43 14.50
CA SER A 94 18.26 -5.24 14.50
C SER A 94 17.82 -4.14 13.54
N GLN A 95 17.04 -4.47 12.50
CA GLN A 95 16.65 -3.62 11.39
C GLN A 95 17.83 -2.89 10.75
N SER A 96 19.02 -3.51 10.80
CA SER A 96 20.30 -2.86 10.48
C SER A 96 20.67 -2.94 9.01
N ASP A 97 20.01 -3.83 8.25
CA ASP A 97 20.32 -4.05 6.84
C ASP A 97 19.00 -4.13 6.06
N SER A 98 18.58 -3.00 5.50
CA SER A 98 17.28 -2.90 4.81
C SER A 98 17.45 -2.72 3.31
N TYR A 99 16.74 -3.54 2.54
CA TYR A 99 16.73 -3.47 1.08
C TYR A 99 15.33 -3.28 0.56
N CYS A 100 15.19 -2.57 -0.55
CA CYS A 100 13.97 -2.56 -1.33
C CYS A 100 14.08 -3.56 -2.47
N TYR A 101 13.25 -4.59 -2.41
CA TYR A 101 13.12 -5.64 -3.42
C TYR A 101 12.04 -5.26 -4.42
N ARG A 102 12.27 -5.61 -5.68
CA ARG A 102 11.34 -5.36 -6.79
C ARG A 102 10.83 -6.68 -7.34
N TYR A 103 9.52 -6.78 -7.50
CA TYR A 103 8.85 -7.91 -8.11
C TYR A 103 7.87 -7.42 -9.18
N ASN A 104 7.62 -8.24 -10.20
CA ASN A 104 6.44 -8.04 -11.05
C ASN A 104 5.17 -8.52 -10.33
N ASN A 105 4.00 -8.28 -10.95
CA ASN A 105 2.70 -8.67 -10.37
C ASN A 105 2.55 -10.18 -10.08
N SER A 106 3.36 -11.03 -10.73
CA SER A 106 3.35 -12.49 -10.56
C SER A 106 4.39 -12.97 -9.54
N GLY A 107 5.09 -12.08 -8.85
CA GLY A 107 6.11 -12.45 -7.84
C GLY A 107 7.48 -12.80 -8.42
N SER A 108 7.73 -12.51 -9.70
CA SER A 108 9.06 -12.70 -10.28
C SER A 108 9.98 -11.56 -9.85
N TYR A 109 11.10 -11.93 -9.23
CA TYR A 109 12.12 -10.99 -8.74
C TYR A 109 12.83 -10.23 -9.88
N GLN A 110 12.94 -8.92 -9.73
CA GLN A 110 13.51 -7.99 -10.72
C GLN A 110 14.77 -7.26 -10.21
N GLY A 111 15.26 -7.60 -9.03
CA GLY A 111 16.41 -6.95 -8.39
C GLY A 111 16.05 -6.19 -7.13
N GLN A 112 17.08 -5.68 -6.46
CA GLN A 112 16.97 -4.93 -5.21
C GLN A 112 17.93 -3.74 -5.19
N PHE A 113 17.72 -2.82 -4.27
CA PHE A 113 18.67 -1.76 -3.94
C PHE A 113 18.71 -1.53 -2.44
N ASP A 114 19.88 -1.11 -1.96
CA ASP A 114 20.12 -0.79 -0.55
C ASP A 114 19.37 0.49 -0.16
N LEU A 115 18.86 0.53 1.07
CA LEU A 115 18.21 1.70 1.65
C LEU A 115 19.13 2.51 2.56
N ASP A 116 20.25 1.91 2.98
CA ASP A 116 21.26 2.52 3.83
C ASP A 116 22.33 3.16 2.93
N CYS A 117 22.05 4.38 2.44
CA CYS A 117 22.97 5.13 1.58
C CYS A 117 24.09 5.85 2.34
#